data_AF-D1AEG9-F1
#
_entry.id   AF-D1AEG9-F1
#
_cell.length_a   1.000
_cell.length_b   1.000
_cell.length_c   1.000
_cell.angle_alpha   90.00
_cell.angle_beta   90.00
_cell.angle_gamma   90.00
#
_symmetry.space_group_name_H-M   'P 1'
#
loop_
_entity.id
_entity.type
_entity.pdbx_description
1 polymer ?
#
loop_
_entity_poly.entity_id
_entity_poly.type
_entity_poly.pdbx_seq_one_letter_code
_entity_poly.pdbx_strand_id
1 'polypeptide(L)'
;MSDNGAAPLGRDEIDRALASLRDERDRISTALYDLENHPGYRLLEGSRLTGLTRRRWQEATDRLTTLWRLFDAYQRVLEEAEALRERHPRPAAAVLRELTGLLSGPSVKLLPQEVSLRRRSLLDPTGERCTLAESVRRMSEAYREVTELVATVDAAWEALLGPLGELEEQWRQATRLARSLGRGRDAELDRIGRELAAVGQTVRTDPLALARDGKADTARLEALRSDLAAARRALAEAVRLREDYDRRIGELTSSLEKLEEVVRRARRDYRTVQVKIASPGVSEPADPAPRLRERLASLDGLRRAGRWAELAGEVAELEEAVAGALRQAERSRHLIVGLLERRDELRGRLEAYQVKAARLGLAEHGELVRLQERARSLLWTAPCDLQRSTVVLAEYQRVLRSLETGTD
;
A
#
# COMPACT_ATOMS: atom_id res chain seq x y z
N MET A 1 -30.01 -18.55 -59.79
CA MET A 1 -31.24 -19.34 -60.02
C MET A 1 -31.28 -20.37 -58.90
N SER A 2 -31.98 -20.16 -57.80
CA SER A 2 -33.42 -19.90 -57.73
C SER A 2 -33.77 -18.53 -57.14
N ASP A 3 -34.67 -17.86 -57.86
CA ASP A 3 -35.38 -16.65 -57.48
C ASP A 3 -36.39 -17.03 -56.38
N ASN A 4 -36.03 -16.83 -55.11
CA ASN A 4 -37.00 -16.91 -54.02
C ASN A 4 -37.72 -15.55 -53.98
N GLY A 5 -38.53 -15.31 -55.01
CA GLY A 5 -39.37 -14.14 -55.14
C GLY A 5 -40.40 -14.14 -54.03
N ALA A 6 -40.05 -13.56 -52.88
CA ALA A 6 -41.02 -13.15 -51.89
C ALA A 6 -42.13 -12.36 -52.61
N ALA A 7 -43.40 -12.70 -52.33
CA ALA A 7 -44.53 -12.00 -52.92
C ALA A 7 -44.32 -10.48 -52.75
N PRO A 8 -44.54 -9.66 -53.80
CA PRO A 8 -44.29 -8.23 -53.71
C PRO A 8 -45.15 -7.64 -52.59
N LEU A 9 -44.52 -6.84 -51.73
CA LEU A 9 -45.19 -6.18 -50.61
C LEU A 9 -46.37 -5.36 -51.13
N GLY A 10 -47.48 -5.39 -50.40
CA GLY A 10 -48.62 -4.52 -50.67
C GLY A 10 -48.27 -3.05 -50.44
N ARG A 11 -49.05 -2.13 -51.03
CA ARG A 11 -48.83 -0.67 -50.88
C ARG A 11 -48.71 -0.24 -49.40
N ASP A 12 -49.63 -0.71 -48.57
CA ASP A 12 -49.66 -0.38 -47.14
C ASP A 12 -48.52 -1.02 -46.36
N GLU A 13 -47.93 -2.10 -46.87
CA GLU A 13 -46.75 -2.76 -46.28
C GLU A 13 -45.47 -2.00 -46.64
N ILE A 14 -45.36 -1.49 -47.87
CA ILE A 14 -44.24 -0.64 -48.31
C ILE A 14 -44.24 0.69 -47.54
N ASP A 15 -45.40 1.34 -47.40
CA ASP A 15 -45.50 2.60 -46.68
C ASP A 15 -45.13 2.43 -45.19
N ARG A 16 -45.53 1.30 -44.57
CA ARG A 16 -45.11 0.93 -43.21
C ARG A 16 -43.62 0.61 -43.12
N ALA A 17 -43.05 -0.09 -44.10
CA ALA A 17 -41.62 -0.42 -44.14
C ALA A 17 -40.77 0.86 -44.25
N LEU A 18 -41.15 1.78 -45.14
CA LEU A 18 -40.48 3.08 -45.29
C LEU A 18 -40.56 3.92 -44.01
N ALA A 19 -41.73 3.98 -43.35
CA ALA A 19 -41.86 4.67 -42.07
C ALA A 19 -40.94 4.05 -40.99
N SER A 20 -40.88 2.72 -40.90
CA SER A 20 -40.01 2.02 -39.95
C SER A 20 -38.52 2.28 -40.21
N LEU A 21 -38.10 2.34 -41.46
CA LEU A 21 -36.71 2.61 -41.84
C LEU A 21 -36.31 4.07 -41.60
N ARG A 22 -37.24 5.03 -41.78
CA ARG A 22 -37.03 6.43 -41.39
C ARG A 22 -36.79 6.58 -39.90
N ASP A 23 -37.62 5.94 -39.08
CA ASP A 23 -37.45 5.96 -37.62
C ASP A 23 -36.11 5.31 -37.22
N GLU A 24 -35.69 4.24 -37.91
CA GLU A 24 -34.41 3.58 -37.67
C GLU A 24 -33.22 4.48 -38.05
N ARG A 25 -33.30 5.17 -39.19
CA ARG A 25 -32.31 6.18 -39.59
C ARG A 25 -32.15 7.25 -38.53
N ASP A 26 -33.27 7.80 -38.04
CA ASP A 26 -33.25 8.89 -37.06
C ASP A 26 -32.67 8.44 -35.71
N ARG A 27 -32.99 7.22 -35.27
CA ARG A 27 -32.36 6.60 -34.09
C ARG A 27 -30.85 6.41 -34.27
N ILE A 28 -30.40 5.91 -35.41
CA ILE A 28 -28.96 5.73 -35.70
C ILE A 28 -28.25 7.08 -35.71
N SER A 29 -28.83 8.09 -36.36
CA SER A 29 -28.28 9.44 -36.40
C SER A 29 -28.13 10.04 -34.99
N THR A 30 -29.13 9.84 -34.13
CA THR A 30 -29.12 10.32 -32.75
C THR A 30 -28.02 9.62 -31.94
N ALA A 31 -27.92 8.28 -32.04
CA ALA A 31 -26.91 7.50 -31.34
C ALA A 31 -25.47 7.89 -31.74
N LEU A 32 -25.23 8.14 -33.04
CA LEU A 32 -23.91 8.60 -33.50
C LEU A 32 -23.56 9.99 -32.95
N TYR A 33 -24.53 10.90 -32.90
CA TYR A 33 -24.34 12.21 -32.29
C TYR A 33 -24.07 12.12 -30.79
N ASP A 34 -24.77 11.24 -30.06
CA ASP A 34 -24.54 11.03 -28.64
C ASP A 34 -23.13 10.48 -28.36
N LEU A 35 -22.64 9.57 -29.22
CA LEU A 35 -21.28 9.04 -29.13
C LEU A 35 -20.22 10.13 -29.31
N GLU A 36 -20.35 11.01 -30.32
CA GLU A 36 -19.43 12.12 -30.54
C GLU A 36 -19.44 13.14 -29.38
N ASN A 37 -20.58 13.28 -28.72
CA ASN A 37 -20.71 14.15 -27.54
C ASN A 37 -20.23 13.51 -26.24
N HIS A 38 -19.93 12.21 -26.23
CA HIS A 38 -19.46 11.52 -25.05
C HIS A 38 -18.12 12.11 -24.57
N PRO A 39 -17.95 12.43 -23.27
CA PRO A 39 -16.72 13.00 -22.73
C PRO A 39 -15.46 12.19 -23.08
N GLY A 40 -15.51 10.87 -22.89
CA GLY A 40 -14.42 9.97 -23.27
C GLY A 40 -14.04 10.01 -24.76
N TYR A 41 -15.01 10.20 -25.67
CA TYR A 41 -14.74 10.30 -27.10
C TYR A 41 -13.95 11.58 -27.42
N ARG A 42 -14.42 12.73 -26.92
CA ARG A 42 -13.73 14.02 -27.11
C ARG A 42 -12.33 14.02 -26.51
N LEU A 43 -12.15 13.34 -25.38
CA LEU A 43 -10.84 13.26 -24.72
C LEU A 43 -9.87 12.35 -25.48
N LEU A 44 -10.36 11.25 -26.06
CA LEU A 44 -9.59 10.39 -26.97
C LEU A 44 -9.17 11.14 -28.25
N GLU A 45 -10.07 11.91 -28.84
CA GLU A 45 -9.79 12.69 -30.05
C GLU A 45 -8.77 13.83 -29.79
N GLY A 46 -8.89 14.52 -28.64
CA GLY A 46 -8.02 15.64 -28.28
C GLY A 46 -6.66 15.27 -27.69
N SER A 47 -6.40 13.98 -27.41
CA SER A 47 -5.20 13.55 -26.69
C SER A 47 -4.17 12.86 -27.58
N ARG A 48 -2.88 12.99 -27.23
CA ARG A 48 -1.79 12.26 -27.91
C ARG A 48 -1.69 10.85 -27.33
N LEU A 49 -2.46 9.93 -27.89
CA LEU A 49 -2.52 8.55 -27.45
C LEU A 49 -1.26 7.75 -27.82
N THR A 50 -0.88 6.83 -26.93
CA THR A 50 0.26 5.93 -27.08
C THR A 50 -0.11 4.48 -26.76
N GLY A 51 0.79 3.54 -27.10
CA GLY A 51 0.71 2.15 -26.67
C GLY A 51 -0.59 1.43 -27.02
N LEU A 52 -1.23 0.79 -26.03
CA LEU A 52 -2.42 -0.04 -26.22
C LEU A 52 -3.65 0.80 -26.56
N THR A 53 -3.83 1.92 -25.85
CA THR A 53 -4.94 2.85 -26.08
C THR A 53 -4.92 3.39 -27.51
N ARG A 54 -3.74 3.77 -28.03
CA ARG A 54 -3.62 4.20 -29.44
C ARG A 54 -4.04 3.12 -30.43
N ARG A 55 -3.61 1.88 -30.22
CA ARG A 55 -3.93 0.76 -31.12
C ARG A 55 -5.43 0.50 -31.15
N ARG A 56 -6.05 0.37 -29.98
CA ARG A 56 -7.50 0.14 -29.88
C ARG A 56 -8.30 1.32 -30.40
N TRP A 57 -7.85 2.55 -30.15
CA TRP A 57 -8.49 3.74 -30.68
C TRP A 57 -8.44 3.78 -32.21
N GLN A 58 -7.29 3.50 -32.82
CA GLN A 58 -7.17 3.44 -34.28
C GLN A 58 -8.12 2.39 -34.88
N GLU A 59 -8.15 1.20 -34.28
CA GLU A 59 -9.06 0.12 -34.66
C GLU A 59 -10.55 0.51 -34.54
N ALA A 60 -10.90 1.34 -33.55
CA ALA A 60 -12.23 1.88 -33.36
C ALA A 60 -12.55 3.00 -34.37
N THR A 61 -11.61 3.89 -34.69
CA THR A 61 -11.76 4.93 -35.72
C THR A 61 -11.95 4.33 -37.11
N ASP A 62 -11.21 3.25 -37.44
CA ASP A 62 -11.35 2.54 -38.71
C ASP A 62 -12.75 1.90 -38.84
N ARG A 63 -13.27 1.35 -37.73
CA ARG A 63 -14.64 0.83 -37.64
C ARG A 63 -15.69 1.93 -37.75
N LEU A 64 -15.48 3.07 -37.08
CA LEU A 64 -16.38 4.23 -37.16
C LEU A 64 -16.43 4.78 -38.58
N THR A 65 -15.29 4.83 -39.27
CA THR A 65 -15.22 5.20 -40.70
C THR A 65 -16.02 4.24 -41.57
N THR A 66 -15.94 2.93 -41.28
CA THR A 66 -16.73 1.91 -41.98
C THR A 66 -18.22 2.04 -41.69
N LEU A 67 -18.58 2.35 -40.44
CA LEU A 67 -19.95 2.61 -40.01
C LEU A 67 -20.54 3.80 -40.77
N TRP A 68 -19.84 4.94 -40.83
CA TRP A 68 -20.30 6.12 -41.57
C TRP A 68 -20.52 5.82 -43.06
N ARG A 69 -19.61 5.07 -43.70
CA ARG A 69 -19.79 4.64 -45.10
C ARG A 69 -21.01 3.74 -45.30
N LEU A 70 -21.25 2.83 -44.36
CA LEU A 70 -22.44 1.97 -44.36
C LEU A 70 -23.72 2.79 -44.17
N PHE A 71 -23.69 3.78 -43.27
CA PHE A 71 -24.82 4.66 -43.01
C PHE A 71 -25.14 5.55 -44.22
N ASP A 72 -24.14 6.13 -44.88
CA ASP A 72 -24.32 6.88 -46.13
C ASP A 72 -24.93 6.00 -47.24
N ALA A 73 -24.47 4.75 -47.37
CA ALA A 73 -24.99 3.81 -48.34
C ALA A 73 -26.44 3.40 -48.02
N TYR A 74 -26.77 3.22 -46.74
CA TYR A 74 -28.12 2.98 -46.26
C TYR A 74 -29.05 4.16 -46.57
N GLN A 75 -28.61 5.39 -46.27
CA GLN A 75 -29.38 6.62 -46.56
C GLN A 75 -29.70 6.76 -48.05
N ARG A 76 -28.72 6.52 -48.95
CA ARG A 76 -28.96 6.59 -50.40
C ARG A 76 -30.02 5.60 -50.88
N VAL A 77 -30.01 4.37 -50.38
CA VAL A 77 -31.01 3.36 -50.74
C VAL A 77 -32.40 3.74 -50.23
N LEU A 78 -32.47 4.30 -49.02
CA LEU A 78 -33.72 4.81 -48.46
C LEU A 78 -34.26 5.99 -49.27
N GLU A 79 -33.43 6.97 -49.60
CA GLU A 79 -33.78 8.12 -50.45
C GLU A 79 -34.24 7.68 -51.85
N GLU A 80 -33.58 6.68 -52.44
CA GLU A 80 -33.97 6.11 -53.73
C GLU A 80 -35.35 5.42 -53.66
N ALA A 81 -35.61 4.64 -52.61
CA ALA A 81 -36.90 3.99 -52.39
C ALA A 81 -38.02 5.00 -52.13
N GLU A 82 -37.76 6.05 -51.35
CA GLU A 82 -38.70 7.14 -51.08
C GLU A 82 -39.01 7.93 -52.37
N ALA A 83 -38.00 8.32 -53.14
CA ALA A 83 -38.17 9.06 -54.38
C ALA A 83 -38.93 8.23 -55.44
N LEU A 84 -38.73 6.91 -55.48
CA LEU A 84 -39.46 6.02 -56.37
C LEU A 84 -40.94 5.91 -55.94
N ARG A 85 -41.21 5.89 -54.64
CA ARG A 85 -42.57 5.86 -54.07
C ARG A 85 -43.32 7.18 -54.26
N GLU A 86 -42.64 8.32 -54.15
CA GLU A 86 -43.22 9.67 -54.37
C GLU A 86 -43.57 9.91 -55.84
N ARG A 87 -42.71 9.47 -56.77
CA ARG A 87 -42.96 9.56 -58.22
C ARG A 87 -44.14 8.70 -58.68
N HIS A 88 -44.52 7.68 -57.92
CA HIS A 88 -45.60 6.76 -58.26
C HIS A 88 -46.64 6.65 -57.13
N PRO A 89 -47.61 7.60 -57.05
CA PRO A 89 -48.68 7.57 -56.05
C PRO A 89 -49.57 6.31 -56.12
N ARG A 90 -49.66 5.72 -57.32
CA ARG A 90 -50.28 4.41 -57.60
C ARG A 90 -49.26 3.50 -58.28
N PRO A 91 -48.43 2.76 -57.52
CA PRO A 91 -47.38 1.94 -58.08
C PRO A 91 -47.95 0.74 -58.85
N ALA A 92 -47.45 0.50 -60.06
CA ALA A 92 -47.76 -0.70 -60.83
C ALA A 92 -47.00 -1.93 -60.27
N ALA A 93 -47.41 -3.15 -60.64
CA ALA A 93 -46.79 -4.39 -60.15
C ALA A 93 -45.27 -4.52 -60.43
N ALA A 94 -44.74 -3.81 -61.44
CA ALA A 94 -43.31 -3.72 -61.69
C ALA A 94 -42.60 -2.85 -60.62
N VAL A 95 -43.17 -1.68 -60.32
CA VAL A 95 -42.65 -0.74 -59.31
C VAL A 95 -42.74 -1.34 -57.90
N LEU A 96 -43.80 -2.09 -57.59
CA LEU A 96 -43.94 -2.81 -56.31
C LEU A 96 -42.85 -3.88 -56.11
N ARG A 97 -42.46 -4.60 -57.17
CA ARG A 97 -41.34 -5.57 -57.13
C ARG A 97 -39.99 -4.87 -56.96
N GLU A 98 -39.80 -3.74 -57.64
CA GLU A 98 -38.58 -2.94 -57.50
C GLU A 98 -38.43 -2.37 -56.08
N LEU A 99 -39.50 -1.82 -55.51
CA LEU A 99 -39.54 -1.36 -54.10
C LEU A 99 -39.30 -2.52 -53.12
N THR A 100 -39.91 -3.68 -53.35
CA THR A 100 -39.68 -4.87 -52.52
C THR A 100 -38.22 -5.34 -52.61
N GLY A 101 -37.60 -5.25 -53.79
CA GLY A 101 -36.19 -5.55 -53.99
C GLY A 101 -35.26 -4.56 -53.29
N LEU A 102 -35.59 -3.26 -53.31
CA LEU A 102 -34.83 -2.23 -52.59
C LEU A 102 -34.91 -2.40 -51.08
N LEU A 103 -36.09 -2.71 -50.55
CA LEU A 103 -36.35 -2.77 -49.11
C LEU A 103 -35.95 -4.11 -48.46
N SER A 104 -36.14 -5.23 -49.17
CA SER A 104 -35.92 -6.58 -48.62
C SER A 104 -34.75 -7.31 -49.27
N GLY A 105 -34.25 -6.82 -50.41
CA GLY A 105 -33.15 -7.42 -51.16
C GLY A 105 -31.77 -6.82 -50.85
N PRO A 106 -30.70 -7.38 -51.45
CA PRO A 106 -29.33 -6.92 -51.26
C PRO A 106 -29.06 -5.64 -52.07
N SER A 107 -29.46 -4.51 -51.49
CA SER A 107 -29.50 -3.20 -52.17
C SER A 107 -28.44 -2.22 -51.67
N VAL A 108 -27.89 -2.44 -50.48
CA VAL A 108 -26.79 -1.62 -49.95
C VAL A 108 -25.48 -2.11 -50.57
N LYS A 109 -24.85 -1.27 -51.39
CA LYS A 109 -23.56 -1.57 -52.01
C LYS A 109 -22.43 -1.12 -51.09
N LEU A 110 -21.70 -2.08 -50.53
CA LEU A 110 -20.41 -1.82 -49.92
C LEU A 110 -19.39 -1.62 -51.05
N LEU A 111 -18.90 -0.38 -51.19
CA LEU A 111 -17.69 -0.14 -51.96
C LEU A 111 -16.57 -0.98 -51.32
N PRO A 112 -15.79 -1.75 -52.10
CA PRO A 112 -14.69 -2.53 -51.54
C PRO A 112 -13.80 -1.60 -50.71
N GLN A 113 -13.38 -2.04 -49.51
CA GLN A 113 -12.25 -1.39 -48.84
C GLN A 113 -11.09 -1.30 -49.85
N GLU A 114 -10.24 -0.28 -49.74
CA GLU A 114 -8.97 -0.26 -50.46
C GLU A 114 -8.11 -1.45 -50.00
N VAL A 115 -8.39 -2.62 -50.57
CA VAL A 115 -7.59 -3.81 -50.38
C VAL A 115 -6.25 -3.49 -51.03
N SER A 116 -5.18 -3.53 -50.22
CA SER A 116 -3.79 -3.44 -50.67
C SER A 116 -3.60 -4.19 -51.98
N LEU A 117 -2.90 -3.56 -52.95
CA LEU A 117 -2.65 -4.09 -54.30
C LEU A 117 -2.15 -5.54 -54.32
N ARG A 118 -1.52 -6.02 -53.23
CA ARG A 118 -1.05 -7.41 -53.08
C ARG A 118 -2.15 -8.47 -52.99
N ARG A 119 -3.39 -8.09 -52.67
CA ARG A 119 -4.54 -9.00 -52.53
C ARG A 119 -5.60 -8.83 -53.62
N ARG A 120 -5.37 -7.97 -54.62
CA ARG A 120 -6.28 -7.82 -55.76
C ARG A 120 -6.19 -9.04 -56.67
N SER A 121 -7.31 -9.72 -56.88
CA SER A 121 -7.52 -10.58 -58.04
C SER A 121 -8.12 -9.76 -59.18
N LEU A 122 -7.71 -10.03 -60.43
CA LEU A 122 -8.27 -9.38 -61.65
C LEU A 122 -9.79 -9.59 -61.82
N LEU A 123 -10.39 -10.49 -61.04
CA LEU A 123 -11.82 -10.85 -61.08
C LEU A 123 -12.49 -10.75 -59.69
N ASP A 124 -11.98 -9.91 -58.79
CA ASP A 124 -12.64 -9.72 -57.49
C ASP A 124 -14.08 -9.17 -57.68
N PRO A 125 -15.08 -9.75 -56.99
CA PRO A 125 -16.47 -9.40 -57.21
C PRO A 125 -16.70 -7.92 -56.90
N THR A 126 -17.39 -7.25 -57.82
CA THR A 126 -17.79 -5.85 -57.76
C THR A 126 -18.69 -5.58 -56.54
N GLY A 127 -18.08 -5.23 -55.42
CA GLY A 127 -18.76 -4.76 -54.20
C GLY A 127 -19.62 -5.81 -53.51
N GLU A 128 -19.40 -6.01 -52.21
CA GLU A 128 -20.32 -6.81 -51.41
C GLU A 128 -21.68 -6.09 -51.35
N ARG A 129 -22.78 -6.82 -51.56
CA ARG A 129 -24.14 -6.26 -51.43
C ARG A 129 -24.80 -6.87 -50.21
N CYS A 130 -25.26 -6.04 -49.30
CA CYS A 130 -25.99 -6.46 -48.10
C CYS A 130 -27.40 -5.88 -48.10
N THR A 131 -28.29 -6.51 -47.33
CA THR A 131 -29.64 -5.98 -47.09
C THR A 131 -29.58 -4.78 -46.14
N LEU A 132 -30.65 -3.98 -46.09
CA LEU A 132 -30.76 -2.88 -45.12
C LEU A 132 -30.63 -3.41 -43.68
N ALA A 133 -31.32 -4.51 -43.36
CA ALA A 133 -31.25 -5.14 -42.04
C ALA A 133 -29.84 -5.64 -41.68
N GLU A 134 -29.11 -6.21 -42.64
CA GLU A 134 -27.73 -6.64 -42.41
C GLU A 134 -26.78 -5.46 -42.22
N SER A 135 -27.01 -4.37 -42.94
CA SER A 135 -26.25 -3.12 -42.78
C SER A 135 -26.42 -2.56 -41.37
N VAL A 136 -27.66 -2.52 -40.87
CA VAL A 136 -27.97 -2.10 -39.50
C VAL A 136 -27.29 -3.00 -38.49
N ARG A 137 -27.37 -4.33 -38.65
CA ARG A 137 -26.67 -5.28 -37.78
C ARG A 137 -25.16 -5.02 -37.70
N ARG A 138 -24.50 -4.82 -38.85
CA ARG A 138 -23.06 -4.50 -38.93
C ARG A 138 -22.74 -3.14 -38.30
N MET A 139 -23.59 -2.13 -38.52
CA MET A 139 -23.45 -0.81 -37.89
C MET A 139 -23.62 -0.89 -36.37
N SER A 140 -24.62 -1.62 -35.87
CA SER A 140 -24.86 -1.82 -34.43
C SER A 140 -23.71 -2.55 -33.75
N GLU A 141 -23.11 -3.55 -34.40
CA GLU A 141 -21.93 -4.26 -33.88
C GLU A 141 -20.72 -3.33 -33.79
N ALA A 142 -20.42 -2.57 -34.85
CA ALA A 142 -19.34 -1.59 -34.85
C ALA A 142 -19.56 -0.48 -33.80
N TYR A 143 -20.79 0.04 -33.69
CA TYR A 143 -21.16 1.04 -32.68
C TYR A 143 -20.95 0.53 -31.26
N ARG A 144 -21.37 -0.70 -30.98
CA ARG A 144 -21.20 -1.33 -29.67
C ARG A 144 -19.73 -1.47 -29.30
N GLU A 145 -18.88 -1.96 -30.20
CA GLU A 145 -17.44 -2.10 -29.94
C GLU A 145 -16.76 -0.74 -29.66
N VAL A 146 -17.11 0.30 -30.42
CA VAL A 146 -16.57 1.66 -30.20
C VAL A 146 -17.05 2.21 -28.85
N THR A 147 -18.33 2.05 -28.53
CA THR A 147 -18.91 2.55 -27.28
C THR A 147 -18.34 1.82 -26.06
N GLU A 148 -18.18 0.50 -26.13
CA GLU A 148 -17.52 -0.31 -25.10
C GLU A 148 -16.08 0.16 -24.86
N LEU A 149 -15.33 0.46 -25.93
CA LEU A 149 -13.97 1.02 -25.81
C LEU A 149 -13.98 2.39 -25.13
N VAL A 150 -14.81 3.33 -25.62
CA VAL A 150 -14.90 4.69 -25.08
C VAL A 150 -15.27 4.65 -23.60
N ALA A 151 -16.27 3.84 -23.22
CA ALA A 151 -16.67 3.67 -21.82
C ALA A 151 -15.55 3.07 -20.96
N THR A 152 -14.80 2.08 -21.48
CA THR A 152 -13.67 1.48 -20.75
C THR A 152 -12.56 2.49 -20.50
N VAL A 153 -12.23 3.31 -21.50
CA VAL A 153 -11.20 4.36 -21.39
C VAL A 153 -11.66 5.45 -20.40
N ASP A 154 -12.90 5.90 -20.52
CA ASP A 154 -13.48 6.93 -19.66
C ASP A 154 -13.47 6.49 -18.19
N ALA A 155 -13.94 5.28 -17.91
CA ALA A 155 -13.91 4.68 -16.58
C ALA A 155 -12.47 4.54 -16.04
N ALA A 156 -11.50 4.22 -16.89
CA ALA A 156 -10.09 4.16 -16.50
C ALA A 156 -9.56 5.55 -16.13
N TRP A 157 -9.88 6.58 -16.90
CA TRP A 157 -9.47 7.95 -16.59
C TRP A 157 -10.14 8.49 -15.33
N GLU A 158 -11.44 8.29 -15.14
CA GLU A 158 -12.16 8.71 -13.94
C GLU A 158 -11.53 8.10 -12.68
N ALA A 159 -11.20 6.80 -12.74
CA ALA A 159 -10.58 6.09 -11.63
C ALA A 159 -9.12 6.50 -11.35
N LEU A 160 -8.38 7.00 -12.35
CA LEU A 160 -6.93 7.24 -12.24
C LEU A 160 -6.56 8.72 -12.10
N LEU A 161 -7.25 9.64 -12.79
CA LEU A 161 -6.88 11.06 -12.84
C LEU A 161 -7.09 11.77 -11.50
N GLY A 162 -8.18 11.46 -10.78
CA GLY A 162 -8.44 12.02 -9.45
C GLY A 162 -7.35 11.65 -8.45
N PRO A 163 -7.11 10.36 -8.18
CA PRO A 163 -6.06 9.92 -7.27
C PRO A 163 -4.64 10.38 -7.68
N LEU A 164 -4.36 10.45 -8.98
CA LEU A 164 -3.10 10.99 -9.49
C LEU A 164 -2.92 12.47 -9.13
N GLY A 165 -3.95 13.30 -9.37
CA GLY A 165 -3.90 14.74 -9.07
C GLY A 165 -3.72 15.03 -7.58
N GLU A 166 -4.41 14.28 -6.72
CA GLU A 166 -4.21 14.35 -5.27
C GLU A 166 -2.77 14.01 -4.87
N LEU A 167 -2.22 12.95 -5.45
CA LEU A 167 -0.86 12.50 -5.17
C LEU A 167 0.19 13.51 -5.67
N GLU A 168 -0.02 14.12 -6.84
CA GLU A 168 0.81 15.19 -7.40
C GLU A 168 0.82 16.44 -6.49
N GLU A 169 -0.34 16.83 -5.93
CA GLU A 169 -0.42 17.92 -4.96
C GLU A 169 0.30 17.59 -3.65
N GLN A 170 0.05 16.40 -3.08
CA GLN A 170 0.72 15.97 -1.85
C GLN A 170 2.23 15.91 -2.02
N TRP A 171 2.73 15.45 -3.17
CA TRP A 171 4.16 15.43 -3.48
C TRP A 171 4.73 16.86 -3.58
N ARG A 172 4.03 17.79 -4.23
CA ARG A 172 4.41 19.22 -4.28
C ARG A 172 4.47 19.84 -2.88
N GLN A 173 3.54 19.49 -1.99
CA GLN A 173 3.56 19.94 -0.58
C GLN A 173 4.76 19.35 0.19
N ALA A 174 5.00 18.05 0.08
CA ALA A 174 6.15 17.39 0.70
C ALA A 174 7.48 17.99 0.24
N THR A 175 7.60 18.29 -1.05
CA THR A 175 8.80 18.94 -1.63
C THR A 175 9.00 20.36 -1.08
N ARG A 176 7.92 21.13 -0.92
CA ARG A 176 7.99 22.47 -0.27
C ARG A 176 8.45 22.36 1.18
N LEU A 177 7.94 21.38 1.93
CA LEU A 177 8.32 21.14 3.31
C LEU A 177 9.78 20.68 3.45
N ALA A 178 10.24 19.80 2.57
CA ALA A 178 11.65 19.39 2.54
C ALA A 178 12.59 20.59 2.31
N ARG A 179 12.24 21.48 1.36
CA ARG A 179 13.01 22.71 1.11
C ARG A 179 13.04 23.65 2.32
N SER A 180 11.93 23.79 3.05
CA SER A 180 11.88 24.66 4.25
C SER A 180 12.69 24.11 5.42
N LEU A 181 12.99 22.82 5.43
CA LEU A 181 13.95 22.19 6.35
C LEU A 181 15.41 22.43 5.95
N GLY A 182 15.69 23.15 4.86
CA GLY A 182 17.04 23.35 4.35
C GLY A 182 17.60 22.12 3.63
N ARG A 183 16.77 21.11 3.33
CA ARG A 183 17.17 20.05 2.40
C ARG A 183 17.36 20.68 1.03
N GLY A 184 18.50 20.38 0.41
CA GLY A 184 18.67 20.50 -1.04
C GLY A 184 17.76 19.50 -1.76
N ARG A 185 18.34 18.69 -2.65
CA ARG A 185 17.62 17.59 -3.29
C ARG A 185 17.37 16.45 -2.29
N ASP A 186 16.12 16.04 -2.14
CA ASP A 186 15.71 14.88 -1.37
C ASP A 186 15.58 13.70 -2.34
N ALA A 187 16.51 12.74 -2.26
CA ALA A 187 16.60 11.65 -3.23
C ALA A 187 15.32 10.79 -3.29
N GLU A 188 14.64 10.64 -2.15
CA GLU A 188 13.42 9.84 -2.07
C GLU A 188 12.24 10.59 -2.69
N LEU A 189 12.08 11.88 -2.39
CA LEU A 189 11.07 12.69 -3.06
C LEU A 189 11.36 12.85 -4.57
N ASP A 190 12.63 12.92 -4.98
CA ASP A 190 13.03 12.97 -6.39
C ASP A 190 12.75 11.63 -7.10
N ARG A 191 12.91 10.49 -6.41
CA ARG A 191 12.50 9.18 -6.91
C ARG A 191 10.98 9.12 -7.09
N ILE A 192 10.22 9.42 -6.03
CA ILE A 192 8.76 9.44 -6.05
C ILE A 192 8.24 10.38 -7.15
N GLY A 193 8.84 11.57 -7.30
CA GLY A 193 8.45 12.54 -8.32
C GLY A 193 8.67 12.04 -9.75
N ARG A 194 9.80 11.36 -10.01
CA ARG A 194 10.06 10.75 -11.33
C ARG A 194 9.08 9.62 -11.64
N GLU A 195 8.81 8.76 -10.68
CA GLU A 195 7.86 7.66 -10.85
C GLU A 195 6.42 8.19 -11.02
N LEU A 196 6.03 9.19 -10.24
CA LEU A 196 4.73 9.85 -10.35
C LEU A 196 4.56 10.52 -11.71
N ALA A 197 5.59 11.20 -12.23
CA ALA A 197 5.57 11.76 -13.58
C ALA A 197 5.44 10.69 -14.66
N ALA A 198 6.14 9.55 -14.52
CA ALA A 198 6.05 8.45 -15.48
C ALA A 198 4.66 7.77 -15.47
N VAL A 199 4.10 7.53 -14.28
CA VAL A 199 2.74 7.01 -14.13
C VAL A 199 1.73 8.02 -14.66
N GLY A 200 1.87 9.30 -14.28
CA GLY A 200 0.98 10.35 -14.74
C GLY A 200 1.01 10.57 -16.25
N GLN A 201 2.15 10.37 -16.91
CA GLN A 201 2.24 10.35 -18.36
C GLN A 201 1.46 9.15 -18.93
N THR A 202 1.66 7.96 -18.37
CA THR A 202 0.97 6.74 -18.80
C THR A 202 -0.55 6.86 -18.64
N VAL A 203 -1.05 7.39 -17.51
CA VAL A 203 -2.49 7.63 -17.29
C VAL A 203 -3.05 8.57 -18.36
N ARG A 204 -2.31 9.63 -18.72
CA ARG A 204 -2.77 10.64 -19.69
C ARG A 204 -2.69 10.19 -21.15
N THR A 205 -1.76 9.29 -21.51
CA THR A 205 -1.55 8.88 -22.92
C THR A 205 -1.87 7.41 -23.23
N ASP A 206 -1.90 6.53 -22.24
CA ASP A 206 -2.22 5.11 -22.40
C ASP A 206 -2.94 4.55 -21.15
N PRO A 207 -4.16 5.02 -20.83
CA PRO A 207 -4.93 4.54 -19.67
C PRO A 207 -5.23 3.04 -19.73
N LEU A 208 -5.41 2.45 -20.92
CA LEU A 208 -5.69 1.02 -21.06
C LEU A 208 -4.49 0.14 -20.68
N ALA A 209 -3.26 0.65 -20.72
CA ALA A 209 -2.11 -0.09 -20.18
C ALA A 209 -2.19 -0.28 -18.66
N LEU A 210 -2.99 0.53 -17.99
CA LEU A 210 -3.31 0.45 -16.57
C LEU A 210 -4.73 -0.07 -16.34
N ALA A 211 -5.31 -0.79 -17.30
CA ALA A 211 -6.58 -1.48 -17.13
C ALA A 211 -6.36 -3.00 -17.14
N ARG A 212 -6.90 -3.70 -16.13
CA ARG A 212 -6.94 -5.17 -16.06
C ARG A 212 -8.38 -5.62 -15.87
N ASP A 213 -8.83 -6.54 -16.71
CA ASP A 213 -10.19 -7.11 -16.66
C ASP A 213 -11.31 -6.04 -16.63
N GLY A 214 -11.11 -4.94 -17.37
CA GLY A 214 -12.07 -3.83 -17.45
C GLY A 214 -12.07 -2.88 -16.24
N LYS A 215 -11.13 -3.03 -15.30
CA LYS A 215 -10.96 -2.14 -14.15
C LYS A 215 -9.59 -1.46 -14.16
N ALA A 216 -9.52 -0.24 -13.66
CA ALA A 216 -8.25 0.46 -13.49
C ALA A 216 -7.37 -0.25 -12.43
N ASP A 217 -6.15 -0.59 -12.81
CA ASP A 217 -5.09 -1.08 -11.93
C ASP A 217 -4.45 0.10 -11.20
N THR A 218 -4.83 0.26 -9.93
CA THR A 218 -4.34 1.32 -9.05
C THR A 218 -3.16 0.89 -8.19
N ALA A 219 -2.65 -0.34 -8.33
CA ALA A 219 -1.62 -0.89 -7.43
C ALA A 219 -0.35 -0.03 -7.40
N ARG A 220 0.07 0.49 -8.55
CA ARG A 220 1.24 1.36 -8.65
C ARG A 220 1.02 2.75 -8.02
N LEU A 221 -0.19 3.30 -8.15
CA LEU A 221 -0.57 4.54 -7.47
C LEU A 221 -0.67 4.33 -5.95
N GLU A 222 -1.16 3.19 -5.49
CA GLU A 222 -1.22 2.83 -4.08
C GLU A 222 0.17 2.70 -3.45
N ALA A 223 1.09 2.02 -4.15
CA ALA A 223 2.49 1.93 -3.73
C ALA A 223 3.11 3.33 -3.59
N LEU A 224 2.96 4.20 -4.61
CA LEU A 224 3.46 5.58 -4.55
C LEU A 224 2.81 6.40 -3.43
N ARG A 225 1.52 6.17 -3.14
CA ARG A 225 0.82 6.82 -2.02
C ARG A 225 1.41 6.39 -0.68
N SER A 226 1.69 5.10 -0.50
CA SER A 226 2.33 4.56 0.70
C SER A 226 3.73 5.14 0.90
N ASP A 227 4.54 5.16 -0.16
CA ASP A 227 5.90 5.73 -0.16
C ASP A 227 5.87 7.22 0.19
N LEU A 228 4.97 7.99 -0.44
CA LEU A 228 4.82 9.41 -0.14
C LEU A 228 4.32 9.64 1.29
N ALA A 229 3.41 8.82 1.80
CA ALA A 229 2.93 8.91 3.18
C ALA A 229 4.07 8.65 4.18
N ALA A 230 4.94 7.67 3.91
CA ALA A 230 6.14 7.44 4.70
C ALA A 230 7.10 8.63 4.67
N ALA A 231 7.39 9.17 3.48
CA ALA A 231 8.24 10.36 3.33
C ALA A 231 7.67 11.58 4.07
N ARG A 232 6.36 11.81 3.98
CA ARG A 232 5.67 12.90 4.68
C ARG A 232 5.74 12.76 6.21
N ARG A 233 5.59 11.54 6.73
CA ARG A 233 5.76 11.27 8.17
C ARG A 233 7.18 11.58 8.64
N ALA A 234 8.20 11.15 7.88
CA ALA A 234 9.59 11.45 8.18
C ALA A 234 9.89 12.96 8.15
N LEU A 235 9.33 13.70 7.18
CA LEU A 235 9.44 15.16 7.14
C LEU A 235 8.76 15.83 8.33
N ALA A 236 7.56 15.38 8.71
CA ALA A 236 6.84 15.93 9.86
C ALA A 236 7.63 15.73 11.17
N GLU A 237 8.23 14.56 11.36
CA GLU A 237 9.11 14.29 12.50
C GLU A 237 10.36 15.19 12.47
N ALA A 238 10.95 15.39 11.29
CA ALA A 238 12.09 16.30 11.14
C ALA A 238 11.74 17.75 11.50
N VAL A 239 10.53 18.22 11.15
CA VAL A 239 10.03 19.54 11.58
C VAL A 239 9.91 19.62 13.10
N ARG A 240 9.25 18.63 13.71
CA ARG A 240 9.07 18.56 15.18
C ARG A 240 10.40 18.52 15.90
N LEU A 241 11.34 17.68 15.45
CA LEU A 241 12.68 17.62 16.01
C LEU A 241 13.38 18.97 15.92
N ARG A 242 13.27 19.69 14.79
CA ARG A 242 13.91 21.00 14.65
C ARG A 242 13.37 22.00 15.68
N GLU A 243 12.08 21.96 15.95
CA GLU A 243 11.43 22.83 16.93
C GLU A 243 11.81 22.44 18.38
N ASP A 244 11.94 21.14 18.65
CA ASP A 244 12.17 20.59 20.00
C ASP A 244 13.61 20.12 20.25
N TYR A 245 14.57 20.45 19.37
CA TYR A 245 15.89 19.80 19.34
C TYR A 245 16.63 19.94 20.67
N ASP A 246 16.77 21.17 21.16
CA ASP A 246 17.55 21.44 22.37
C ASP A 246 16.92 20.77 23.60
N ARG A 247 15.58 20.67 23.66
CA ARG A 247 14.85 19.94 24.71
C ARG A 247 15.16 18.45 24.67
N ARG A 248 15.02 17.80 23.51
CA ARG A 248 15.26 16.35 23.36
C ARG A 248 16.72 15.98 23.64
N ILE A 249 17.68 16.79 23.19
CA ILE A 249 19.10 16.57 23.52
C ILE A 249 19.37 16.75 25.01
N GLY A 250 18.72 17.70 25.69
CA GLY A 250 18.81 17.85 27.14
C GLY A 250 18.27 16.63 27.90
N GLU A 251 17.13 16.07 27.46
CA GLU A 251 16.53 14.85 28.02
C GLU A 251 17.42 13.61 27.80
N LEU A 252 18.00 13.48 26.61
CA LEU A 252 18.98 12.43 26.27
C LEU A 252 20.24 12.53 27.14
N THR A 253 20.78 13.74 27.29
CA THR A 253 21.97 14.01 28.12
C THR A 253 21.71 13.62 29.57
N SER A 254 20.59 14.06 30.13
CA SER A 254 20.17 13.70 31.50
C SER A 254 19.99 12.18 31.67
N SER A 255 19.44 11.50 30.67
CA SER A 255 19.26 10.05 30.68
C SER A 255 20.59 9.29 30.64
N LEU A 256 21.57 9.79 29.89
CA LEU A 256 22.93 9.25 29.86
C LEU A 256 23.66 9.43 31.20
N GLU A 257 23.55 10.61 31.82
CA GLU A 257 24.09 10.85 33.16
C GLU A 257 23.50 9.87 34.19
N LYS A 258 22.18 9.63 34.12
CA LYS A 258 21.51 8.62 34.96
C LYS A 258 22.04 7.22 34.70
N LEU A 259 22.20 6.82 33.43
CA LEU A 259 22.77 5.53 33.05
C LEU A 259 24.15 5.31 33.67
N GLU A 260 25.03 6.30 33.60
CA GLU A 260 26.37 6.20 34.15
C GLU A 260 26.40 6.11 35.66
N GLU A 261 25.52 6.85 36.34
CA GLU A 261 25.35 6.72 37.78
C GLU A 261 24.95 5.28 38.14
N VAL A 262 23.98 4.70 37.43
CA VAL A 262 23.52 3.33 37.66
C VAL A 262 24.64 2.32 37.38
N VAL A 263 25.36 2.45 36.27
CA VAL A 263 26.48 1.57 35.92
C VAL A 263 27.60 1.66 36.96
N ARG A 264 27.96 2.87 37.39
CA ARG A 264 29.02 3.09 38.40
C ARG A 264 28.63 2.47 39.74
N ARG A 265 27.37 2.66 40.17
CA ARG A 265 26.82 2.01 41.37
C ARG A 265 26.81 0.49 41.23
N ALA A 266 26.35 -0.04 40.11
CA ALA A 266 26.32 -1.48 39.85
C ALA A 266 27.72 -2.10 39.93
N ARG A 267 28.74 -1.45 39.34
CA ARG A 267 30.14 -1.91 39.43
C ARG A 267 30.70 -1.83 40.85
N ARG A 268 30.34 -0.81 41.63
CA ARG A 268 30.72 -0.71 43.05
C ARG A 268 30.08 -1.85 43.87
N ASP A 269 28.80 -2.09 43.66
CA ASP A 269 28.05 -3.15 44.34
C ASP A 269 28.60 -4.54 43.92
N TYR A 270 28.96 -4.70 42.65
CA TYR A 270 29.60 -5.90 42.11
C TYR A 270 30.91 -6.21 42.81
N ARG A 271 31.83 -5.24 42.92
CA ARG A 271 33.09 -5.41 43.65
C ARG A 271 32.86 -5.79 45.10
N THR A 272 31.83 -5.23 45.73
CA THR A 272 31.45 -5.57 47.10
C THR A 272 30.98 -7.02 47.20
N VAL A 273 30.15 -7.48 46.25
CA VAL A 273 29.70 -8.88 46.16
C VAL A 273 30.86 -9.83 45.93
N GLN A 274 31.79 -9.50 45.03
CA GLN A 274 32.97 -10.34 44.76
C GLN A 274 33.84 -10.58 46.01
N VAL A 275 33.92 -9.60 46.91
CA VAL A 275 34.63 -9.77 48.19
C VAL A 275 33.79 -10.53 49.22
N LYS A 276 32.48 -10.27 49.29
CA LYS A 276 31.62 -10.74 50.39
C LYS A 276 30.93 -12.07 50.14
N ILE A 277 30.74 -12.50 48.90
CA ILE A 277 29.93 -13.66 48.53
C ILE A 277 30.81 -14.66 47.79
N ALA A 278 30.77 -15.92 48.22
CA ALA A 278 31.47 -17.00 47.53
C ALA A 278 30.70 -17.37 46.26
N SER A 279 31.41 -17.49 45.13
CA SER A 279 30.86 -17.90 43.82
C SER A 279 29.54 -17.21 43.46
N PRO A 280 29.52 -15.87 43.35
CA PRO A 280 28.27 -15.10 43.27
C PRO A 280 27.47 -15.28 41.97
N GLY A 281 28.02 -15.94 40.94
CA GLY A 281 27.30 -16.27 39.70
C GLY A 281 26.87 -15.08 38.85
N VAL A 282 27.33 -13.87 39.16
CA VAL A 282 27.02 -12.63 38.44
C VAL A 282 28.24 -12.13 37.67
N SER A 283 28.01 -11.60 36.46
CA SER A 283 29.03 -10.99 35.62
C SER A 283 29.25 -9.51 35.96
N GLU A 284 30.42 -8.96 35.60
CA GLU A 284 30.67 -7.53 35.74
C GLU A 284 29.69 -6.73 34.87
N PRO A 285 29.04 -5.68 35.40
CA PRO A 285 28.15 -4.82 34.61
C PRO A 285 28.88 -4.17 33.43
N ALA A 286 28.32 -4.36 32.23
CA ALA A 286 28.77 -3.69 31.02
C ALA A 286 28.53 -2.17 31.10
N ASP A 287 29.36 -1.41 30.39
CA ASP A 287 29.30 0.05 30.36
C ASP A 287 29.19 0.57 28.93
N PRO A 288 27.95 0.76 28.43
CA PRO A 288 27.72 1.29 27.10
C PRO A 288 27.81 2.82 27.04
N ALA A 289 27.96 3.52 28.18
CA ALA A 289 27.84 4.98 28.24
C ALA A 289 28.88 5.74 27.39
N PRO A 290 30.16 5.34 27.31
CA PRO A 290 31.14 6.03 26.46
C PRO A 290 30.73 6.02 24.98
N ARG A 291 30.34 4.86 24.45
CA ARG A 291 29.89 4.73 23.06
C ARG A 291 28.62 5.55 22.80
N LEU A 292 27.67 5.57 23.73
CA LEU A 292 26.43 6.33 23.56
C LEU A 292 26.68 7.85 23.64
N ARG A 293 27.65 8.30 24.43
CA ARG A 293 28.11 9.69 24.43
C ARG A 293 28.75 10.10 23.11
N GLU A 294 29.61 9.25 22.55
CA GLU A 294 30.22 9.51 21.25
C GLU A 294 29.15 9.65 20.16
N ARG A 295 28.12 8.79 20.19
CA ARG A 295 26.97 8.91 19.30
C ARG A 295 26.22 10.23 19.51
N LEU A 296 25.94 10.62 20.76
CA LEU A 296 25.30 11.91 21.07
C LEU A 296 26.11 13.09 20.50
N ALA A 297 27.44 13.08 20.71
CA ALA A 297 28.34 14.12 20.19
C ALA A 297 28.37 14.17 18.66
N SER A 298 28.19 13.03 17.98
CA SER A 298 28.17 12.97 16.51
C SER A 298 26.92 13.64 15.89
N LEU A 299 25.83 13.79 16.65
CA LEU A 299 24.59 14.41 16.18
C LEU A 299 24.78 15.87 15.77
N ASP A 300 25.72 16.56 16.40
CA ASP A 300 26.08 17.96 16.07
C ASP A 300 26.54 18.10 14.62
N GLY A 301 27.22 17.10 14.07
CA GLY A 301 27.63 17.09 12.67
C GLY A 301 26.42 17.09 11.72
N LEU A 302 25.40 16.29 12.04
CA LEU A 302 24.15 16.22 11.27
C LEU A 302 23.33 17.51 11.40
N ARG A 303 23.29 18.10 12.61
CA ARG A 303 22.65 19.41 12.85
C ARG A 303 23.30 20.51 12.01
N ARG A 304 24.63 20.63 12.03
CA ARG A 304 25.36 21.65 11.25
C ARG A 304 25.20 21.46 9.75
N ALA A 305 25.09 20.21 9.29
CA ALA A 305 24.81 19.89 7.90
C ALA A 305 23.33 20.09 7.48
N GLY A 306 22.44 20.46 8.40
CA GLY A 306 21.00 20.64 8.13
C GLY A 306 20.27 19.33 7.78
N ARG A 307 20.82 18.16 8.13
CA ARG A 307 20.28 16.84 7.77
C ARG A 307 19.19 16.38 8.76
N TRP A 308 18.13 17.18 8.89
CA TRP A 308 17.12 17.02 9.96
C TRP A 308 16.40 15.67 10.03
N ALA A 309 16.08 15.03 8.91
CA ALA A 309 15.37 13.74 8.99
C ALA A 309 16.28 12.56 9.33
N GLU A 310 17.56 12.61 8.93
CA GLU A 310 18.52 11.60 9.38
C GLU A 310 18.84 11.81 10.86
N LEU A 311 18.98 13.07 11.28
CA LEU A 311 19.11 13.42 12.69
C LEU A 311 17.91 12.95 13.52
N ALA A 312 16.68 13.06 13.00
CA ALA A 312 15.48 12.54 13.66
C ALA A 312 15.55 11.02 13.90
N GLY A 313 15.99 10.26 12.89
CA GLY A 313 16.22 8.83 13.01
C GLY A 313 17.28 8.50 14.07
N GLU A 314 18.45 9.13 13.98
CA GLU A 314 19.55 8.90 14.92
C GLU A 314 19.21 9.29 16.36
N VAL A 315 18.46 10.38 16.57
CA VAL A 315 17.97 10.78 17.90
C VAL A 315 17.02 9.72 18.45
N ALA A 316 16.04 9.25 17.67
CA ALA A 316 15.08 8.24 18.11
C ALA A 316 15.78 6.90 18.44
N GLU A 317 16.73 6.47 17.61
CA GLU A 317 17.53 5.27 17.87
C GLU A 317 18.40 5.40 19.12
N LEU A 318 18.98 6.58 19.34
CA LEU A 318 19.78 6.85 20.53
C LEU A 318 18.92 6.88 21.80
N GLU A 319 17.73 7.48 21.75
CA GLU A 319 16.75 7.47 22.84
C GLU A 319 16.41 6.04 23.25
N GLU A 320 16.06 5.17 22.31
CA GLU A 320 15.76 3.77 22.60
C GLU A 320 16.99 3.00 23.11
N ALA A 321 18.17 3.25 22.54
CA ALA A 321 19.41 2.62 22.98
C ALA A 321 19.77 3.00 24.43
N VAL A 322 19.64 4.28 24.80
CA VAL A 322 19.88 4.77 26.17
C VAL A 322 18.85 4.18 27.13
N ALA A 323 17.56 4.19 26.76
CA ALA A 323 16.51 3.61 27.59
C ALA A 323 16.72 2.10 27.80
N GLY A 324 17.07 1.36 26.74
CA GLY A 324 17.40 -0.06 26.80
C GLY A 324 18.62 -0.35 27.68
N ALA A 325 19.69 0.44 27.54
CA ALA A 325 20.89 0.33 28.36
C ALA A 325 20.59 0.61 29.84
N LEU A 326 19.79 1.63 30.15
CA LEU A 326 19.40 1.96 31.52
C LEU A 326 18.61 0.81 32.15
N ARG A 327 17.59 0.28 31.46
CA ARG A 327 16.83 -0.89 31.92
C ARG A 327 17.75 -2.09 32.19
N GLN A 328 18.74 -2.33 31.34
CA GLN A 328 19.69 -3.44 31.53
C GLN A 328 20.64 -3.22 32.72
N ALA A 329 21.13 -1.98 32.90
CA ALA A 329 21.99 -1.63 34.01
C ALA A 329 21.26 -1.72 35.36
N GLU A 330 20.00 -1.26 35.41
CA GLU A 330 19.13 -1.37 36.59
C GLU A 330 18.85 -2.84 36.95
N ARG A 331 18.50 -3.68 35.96
CA ARG A 331 18.33 -5.13 36.18
C ARG A 331 19.60 -5.79 36.74
N SER A 332 20.75 -5.48 36.14
CA SER A 332 22.04 -6.04 36.57
C SER A 332 22.35 -5.63 38.01
N ARG A 333 22.12 -4.36 38.35
CA ARG A 333 22.29 -3.86 39.71
C ARG A 333 21.37 -4.57 40.70
N HIS A 334 20.10 -4.75 40.34
CA HIS A 334 19.12 -5.39 41.22
C HIS A 334 19.51 -6.84 41.55
N LEU A 335 20.06 -7.59 40.58
CA LEU A 335 20.58 -8.93 40.80
C LEU A 335 21.79 -8.92 41.76
N ILE A 336 22.73 -8.00 41.56
CA ILE A 336 23.93 -7.85 42.39
C ILE A 336 23.56 -7.48 43.83
N VAL A 337 22.75 -6.45 44.01
CA VAL A 337 22.31 -5.98 45.33
C VAL A 337 21.51 -7.06 46.05
N GLY A 338 20.65 -7.79 45.33
CA GLY A 338 19.87 -8.89 45.90
C GLY A 338 20.71 -9.98 46.56
N LEU A 339 21.96 -10.21 46.13
CA LEU A 339 22.87 -11.15 46.81
C LEU A 339 23.32 -10.65 48.19
N LEU A 340 23.55 -9.34 48.34
CA LEU A 340 23.89 -8.73 49.62
C LEU A 340 22.67 -8.71 50.55
N GLU A 341 21.51 -8.33 50.02
CA GLU A 341 20.26 -8.35 50.76
C GLU A 341 19.93 -9.76 51.23
N ARG A 342 20.13 -10.78 50.40
CA ARG A 342 19.94 -12.18 50.79
C ARG A 342 20.87 -12.58 51.93
N ARG A 343 22.12 -12.12 51.94
CA ARG A 343 23.04 -12.36 53.06
C ARG A 343 22.51 -11.75 54.35
N ASP A 344 22.05 -10.51 54.30
CA ASP A 344 21.55 -9.79 55.47
C ASP A 344 20.22 -10.40 55.96
N GLU A 345 19.35 -10.83 55.05
CA GLU A 345 18.12 -11.58 55.37
C GLU A 345 18.44 -12.90 56.12
N LEU A 346 19.39 -13.69 55.62
CA LEU A 346 19.77 -14.95 56.27
C LEU A 346 20.34 -14.73 57.68
N ARG A 347 21.08 -13.64 57.90
CA ARG A 347 21.57 -13.25 59.23
C ARG A 347 20.43 -12.91 60.18
N GLY A 348 19.52 -12.03 59.75
CA GLY A 348 18.35 -11.67 60.56
C GLY A 348 17.45 -12.87 60.87
N ARG A 349 17.29 -13.80 59.93
CA ARG A 349 16.54 -15.05 60.16
C ARG A 349 17.21 -15.95 61.19
N LEU A 350 18.53 -16.11 61.14
CA LEU A 350 19.26 -16.87 62.15
C LEU A 350 19.09 -16.25 63.54
N GLU A 351 19.23 -14.94 63.66
CA GLU A 351 19.01 -14.21 64.92
C GLU A 351 17.58 -14.40 65.45
N ALA A 352 16.57 -14.32 64.57
CA ALA A 352 15.19 -14.58 64.95
C ALA A 352 14.96 -16.02 65.44
N TYR A 353 15.57 -17.01 64.79
CA TYR A 353 15.48 -18.41 65.23
C TYR A 353 16.21 -18.67 66.56
N GLN A 354 17.30 -17.95 66.84
CA GLN A 354 17.97 -18.01 68.15
C GLN A 354 17.06 -17.48 69.26
N VAL A 355 16.42 -16.33 69.05
CA VAL A 355 15.44 -15.78 70.00
C VAL A 355 14.29 -16.76 70.22
N LYS A 356 13.79 -17.41 69.16
CA LYS A 356 12.72 -18.42 69.28
C LYS A 356 13.18 -19.64 70.09
N ALA A 357 14.34 -20.21 69.78
CA ALA A 357 14.88 -21.36 70.51
C ALA A 357 15.09 -21.05 72.00
N ALA A 358 15.59 -19.86 72.33
CA ALA A 358 15.74 -19.42 73.72
C ALA A 358 14.40 -19.31 74.46
N ARG A 359 13.35 -18.75 73.83
CA ARG A 359 12.01 -18.66 74.42
C ARG A 359 11.39 -20.03 74.69
N LEU A 360 11.72 -21.04 73.88
CA LEU A 360 11.25 -22.42 74.03
C LEU A 360 12.11 -23.25 75.02
N GLY A 361 13.14 -22.67 75.63
CA GLY A 361 14.07 -23.38 76.52
C GLY A 361 15.01 -24.36 75.80
N LEU A 362 15.07 -24.31 74.47
CA LEU A 362 15.85 -25.22 73.61
C LEU A 362 17.23 -24.65 73.24
N ALA A 363 17.65 -23.54 73.85
CA ALA A 363 18.90 -22.85 73.49
C ALA A 363 20.16 -23.71 73.69
N GLU A 364 20.14 -24.64 74.64
CA GLU A 364 21.28 -25.52 74.96
C GLU A 364 21.21 -26.86 74.22
N HIS A 365 20.20 -27.08 73.37
CA HIS A 365 20.06 -28.33 72.62
C HIS A 365 21.25 -28.51 71.66
N GLY A 366 22.04 -29.57 71.87
CA GLY A 366 23.35 -29.73 71.24
C GLY A 366 23.32 -29.68 69.70
N GLU A 367 22.27 -30.19 69.06
CA GLU A 367 22.12 -30.12 67.60
C GLU A 367 21.84 -28.69 67.09
N LEU A 368 20.98 -27.93 67.79
CA LEU A 368 20.70 -26.53 67.44
C LEU A 368 21.94 -25.66 67.64
N VAL A 369 22.71 -25.88 68.72
CA VAL A 369 23.98 -25.17 68.97
C VAL A 369 24.98 -25.42 67.83
N ARG A 370 25.17 -26.68 67.41
CA ARG A 370 26.07 -27.00 66.29
C ARG A 370 25.62 -26.36 64.97
N LEU A 371 24.33 -26.45 64.65
CA LEU A 371 23.77 -25.84 63.43
C LEU A 371 23.88 -24.32 63.47
N GLN A 372 23.71 -23.70 64.65
CA GLN A 372 23.92 -22.26 64.87
C GLN A 372 25.37 -21.87 64.62
N GLU A 373 26.34 -22.56 65.22
CA GLU A 373 27.77 -22.27 65.04
C GLU A 373 28.19 -22.42 63.57
N ARG A 374 27.68 -23.46 62.91
CA ARG A 374 27.88 -23.69 61.48
C ARG A 374 27.26 -22.58 60.62
N ALA A 375 26.02 -22.16 60.92
CA ALA A 375 25.39 -21.05 60.19
C ALA A 375 26.14 -19.72 60.44
N ARG A 376 26.57 -19.46 61.67
CA ARG A 376 27.30 -18.24 62.05
C ARG A 376 28.67 -18.16 61.38
N SER A 377 29.41 -19.27 61.35
CA SER A 377 30.70 -19.34 60.63
C SER A 377 30.53 -19.10 59.13
N LEU A 378 29.50 -19.64 58.49
CA LEU A 378 29.24 -19.39 57.06
C LEU A 378 28.79 -17.95 56.76
N LEU A 379 27.92 -17.36 57.58
CA LEU A 379 27.31 -16.04 57.32
C LEU A 379 28.18 -14.84 57.75
N TRP A 380 29.03 -15.00 58.77
CA TRP A 380 29.90 -13.92 59.27
C TRP A 380 31.33 -13.97 58.74
N THR A 381 31.71 -15.04 58.04
CA THR A 381 32.99 -15.10 57.30
C THR A 381 32.83 -14.50 55.90
N ALA A 382 33.88 -13.85 55.39
CA ALA A 382 33.97 -13.41 54.00
C ALA A 382 35.05 -14.23 53.28
N PRO A 383 34.76 -14.80 52.09
CA PRO A 383 33.48 -14.77 51.37
C PRO A 383 32.42 -15.72 51.96
N CYS A 384 31.16 -15.27 51.99
CA CYS A 384 30.00 -16.01 52.51
C CYS A 384 29.40 -16.91 51.43
N ASP A 385 29.27 -18.20 51.70
CA ASP A 385 28.58 -19.14 50.83
C ASP A 385 27.06 -19.09 51.10
N LEU A 386 26.32 -18.37 50.25
CA LEU A 386 24.87 -18.21 50.38
C LEU A 386 24.10 -19.52 50.23
N GLN A 387 24.57 -20.42 49.37
CA GLN A 387 23.89 -21.70 49.11
C GLN A 387 24.00 -22.59 50.34
N ARG A 388 25.22 -22.79 50.85
CA ARG A 388 25.45 -23.58 52.07
C ARG A 388 24.76 -22.94 53.29
N SER A 389 24.81 -21.62 53.42
CA SER A 389 24.14 -20.91 54.51
C SER A 389 22.63 -21.13 54.50
N THR A 390 22.01 -21.13 53.31
CA THR A 390 20.57 -21.39 53.18
C THR A 390 20.22 -22.82 53.58
N VAL A 391 21.03 -23.81 53.20
CA VAL A 391 20.82 -25.24 53.56
C VAL A 391 20.91 -25.44 55.07
N VAL A 392 21.96 -24.92 55.71
CA VAL A 392 22.17 -25.06 57.17
C VAL A 392 21.04 -24.37 57.94
N LEU A 393 20.59 -23.20 57.48
CA LEU A 393 19.49 -22.49 58.13
C LEU A 393 18.14 -23.22 57.98
N ALA A 394 17.90 -23.86 56.83
CA ALA A 394 16.71 -24.69 56.62
C ALA A 394 16.72 -25.96 57.48
N GLU A 395 17.90 -26.55 57.71
CA GLU A 395 18.10 -27.66 58.65
C GLU A 395 17.84 -27.21 60.10
N TYR A 396 18.41 -26.09 60.54
CA TYR A 396 18.14 -25.49 61.84
C TYR A 396 16.62 -25.29 62.07
N GLN A 397 15.92 -24.73 61.09
CA GLN A 397 14.48 -24.50 61.18
C GLN A 397 13.67 -25.80 61.23
N ARG A 398 14.13 -26.88 60.59
CA ARG A 398 13.46 -28.19 60.65
C ARG A 398 13.60 -28.81 62.04
N VAL A 399 14.83 -28.84 62.58
CA VAL A 399 15.11 -29.36 63.93
C VAL A 399 14.38 -28.55 65.00
N LEU A 400 14.36 -27.21 64.88
CA LEU A 400 13.63 -26.38 65.83
C LEU A 400 12.12 -26.68 65.82
N ARG A 401 11.55 -26.99 64.64
CA ARG A 401 10.12 -27.34 64.52
C ARG A 401 9.82 -28.74 65.04
N SER A 402 10.67 -29.74 64.79
CA SER A 402 10.45 -31.10 65.32
C SER A 402 10.48 -31.13 66.84
N LEU A 403 11.41 -30.39 67.44
CA LEU A 403 11.51 -30.22 68.90
C LEU A 403 10.32 -29.43 69.49
N GLU A 404 9.77 -28.48 68.74
CA GLU A 404 8.55 -27.75 69.13
C GLU A 404 7.29 -28.64 69.07
N THR A 405 7.21 -29.55 68.10
CA THR A 405 6.06 -30.46 67.92
C THR A 405 6.21 -31.80 68.66
N GLY A 406 7.34 -32.06 69.33
CA GLY A 406 7.60 -33.30 70.07
C GLY A 406 7.67 -34.55 69.18
N THR A 407 8.09 -34.38 67.92
CA THR A 407 8.20 -35.46 66.93
C THR A 407 9.69 -35.76 66.74
N ASP A 408 10.26 -36.58 67.63
CA ASP A 408 11.61 -37.14 67.48
C ASP A 408 11.62 -38.30 66.46
#